data_AF-A0A349PRY2-F1
#
_entry.id   AF-A0A349PRY2-F1
#
_cell.length_a   1.000
_cell.length_b   1.000
_cell.length_c   1.000
_cell.angle_alpha   90.00
_cell.angle_beta   90.00
_cell.angle_gamma   90.00
#
_symmetry.space_group_name_H-M   'P 1'
#
loop_
_entity.id
_entity.type
_entity.pdbx_description
1 polymer ?
#
loop_
_entity_poly.entity_id
_entity_poly.type
_entity_poly.pdbx_seq_one_letter_code
_entity_poly.pdbx_strand_id
1 'polypeptide(L)'
;MYYSSGNYEAFARPKKPEGVDNKSAYIVGSGLAALTAACYLVRDGQMKGEHVHVLEKGDLPGGACDGYKFENLGYVMRGGREMDNHFEVMWDLFRSIPSIETEGVSVLDEYYWLNKEDPNYSLCRATVNRGQDAHTDGKFDISDKGAMEIMKLFFTPNE
;
A
#
# COMPACT_ATOMS: atom_id res chain seq x y z
N MET A 1 12.10 -17.30 -6.83
CA MET A 1 11.05 -16.40 -7.35
C MET A 1 11.41 -15.98 -8.76
N TYR A 2 10.44 -15.60 -9.57
CA TYR A 2 10.62 -14.94 -10.87
C TYR A 2 9.61 -13.79 -10.97
N TYR A 3 9.90 -12.79 -11.80
CA TYR A 3 8.97 -11.69 -12.05
C TYR A 3 8.07 -12.00 -13.22
N SER A 4 6.84 -11.52 -13.15
CA SER A 4 5.85 -11.62 -14.21
C SER A 4 4.96 -10.38 -14.23
N SER A 5 4.16 -10.26 -15.29
CA SER A 5 3.12 -9.24 -15.42
C SER A 5 1.98 -9.77 -16.28
N GLY A 6 0.83 -9.12 -16.20
CA GLY A 6 -0.36 -9.46 -16.96
C GLY A 6 -1.24 -10.53 -16.32
N ASN A 7 -2.42 -10.71 -16.92
CA ASN A 7 -3.54 -11.42 -16.31
C ASN A 7 -3.29 -12.92 -16.08
N TYR A 8 -2.45 -13.56 -16.88
CA TYR A 8 -2.21 -15.00 -16.78
C TYR A 8 -1.66 -15.37 -15.39
N GLU A 9 -0.62 -14.66 -14.95
CA GLU A 9 -0.01 -14.87 -13.64
C GLU A 9 -0.84 -14.22 -12.53
N ALA A 10 -1.44 -13.05 -12.79
CA ALA A 10 -2.27 -12.36 -11.80
C ALA A 10 -3.54 -13.14 -11.39
N PHE A 11 -4.11 -13.98 -12.26
CA PHE A 11 -5.30 -14.77 -11.93
C PHE A 11 -5.00 -16.24 -11.62
N ALA A 12 -3.78 -16.71 -11.86
CA ALA A 12 -3.36 -18.04 -11.47
C ALA A 12 -3.34 -18.18 -9.93
N ARG A 13 -3.58 -19.39 -9.43
CA ARG A 13 -3.44 -19.72 -8.01
C ARG A 13 -2.29 -20.70 -7.82
N PRO A 14 -1.40 -20.49 -6.84
CA PRO A 14 -0.30 -21.40 -6.61
C PRO A 14 -0.80 -22.73 -6.05
N LYS A 15 -0.07 -23.81 -6.38
CA LYS A 15 -0.23 -25.09 -5.68
C LYS A 15 0.24 -24.95 -4.23
N LYS A 16 -0.30 -25.77 -3.33
CA LYS A 16 0.15 -25.84 -1.94
C LYS A 16 1.66 -26.12 -1.90
N PRO A 17 2.48 -25.26 -1.26
CA PRO A 17 3.92 -25.50 -1.15
C PRO A 17 4.24 -26.76 -0.36
N GLU A 18 5.27 -27.47 -0.79
CA GLU A 18 5.70 -28.72 -0.16
C GLU A 18 6.12 -28.50 1.31
N GLY A 19 5.61 -29.38 2.18
CA GLY A 19 5.95 -29.42 3.60
C GLY A 19 5.45 -28.23 4.43
N VAL A 20 4.58 -27.35 3.89
CA VAL A 20 4.11 -26.16 4.62
C VAL A 20 3.34 -26.48 5.90
N ASP A 21 2.67 -27.63 5.96
CA ASP A 21 1.95 -28.10 7.15
C ASP A 21 2.86 -28.31 8.37
N ASN A 22 4.17 -28.49 8.16
CA ASN A 22 5.17 -28.70 9.22
C ASN A 22 6.04 -27.45 9.47
N LYS A 23 5.64 -26.28 8.97
CA LYS A 23 6.38 -25.02 9.10
C LYS A 23 5.60 -24.03 9.95
N SER A 24 6.33 -23.15 10.63
CA SER A 24 5.79 -21.99 11.36
C SER A 24 6.53 -20.72 10.97
N ALA A 25 5.86 -19.58 11.10
CA ALA A 25 6.41 -18.26 10.81
C ALA A 25 6.32 -17.37 12.04
N TYR A 26 7.41 -16.66 12.34
CA TYR A 26 7.48 -15.63 13.36
C TYR A 26 7.83 -14.31 12.70
N ILE A 27 6.95 -13.33 12.84
CA ILE A 27 7.05 -12.04 12.15
C ILE A 27 7.18 -10.95 13.22
N VAL A 28 8.30 -10.23 13.21
CA VAL A 28 8.59 -9.18 14.20
C VAL A 28 8.00 -7.85 13.72
N GLY A 29 7.14 -7.27 14.55
CA GLY A 29 6.32 -6.10 14.23
C GLY A 29 5.01 -6.46 13.54
N SER A 30 4.03 -5.57 13.63
CA SER A 30 2.70 -5.71 13.02
C SER A 30 2.35 -4.56 12.06
N GLY A 31 3.38 -3.94 11.47
CA GLY A 31 3.19 -2.97 10.39
C GLY A 31 2.70 -3.62 9.09
N LEU A 32 2.40 -2.79 8.09
CA LEU A 32 1.87 -3.23 6.80
C LEU A 32 2.67 -4.40 6.19
N ALA A 33 4.00 -4.35 6.19
CA ALA A 33 4.83 -5.43 5.65
C ALA A 33 4.63 -6.78 6.36
N ALA A 34 4.53 -6.75 7.69
CA ALA A 34 4.35 -7.95 8.50
C ALA A 34 2.96 -8.58 8.29
N LEU A 35 1.92 -7.75 8.28
CA LEU A 35 0.55 -8.21 8.04
C LEU A 35 0.40 -8.73 6.60
N THR A 36 0.99 -8.05 5.61
CA THR A 36 1.06 -8.53 4.23
C THR A 36 1.72 -9.91 4.14
N ALA A 37 2.85 -10.11 4.82
CA ALA A 37 3.51 -11.42 4.84
C ALA A 37 2.62 -12.51 5.47
N ALA A 38 1.94 -12.20 6.57
CA ALA A 38 0.98 -13.12 7.20
C ALA A 38 -0.17 -13.49 6.25
N CYS A 39 -0.74 -12.51 5.53
CA CYS A 39 -1.78 -12.76 4.53
C CYS A 39 -1.29 -13.69 3.42
N TYR A 40 -0.10 -13.45 2.86
CA TYR A 40 0.47 -14.31 1.81
C TYR A 40 0.81 -15.72 2.32
N LEU A 41 1.28 -15.86 3.55
CA LEU A 41 1.52 -17.17 4.17
C LEU A 41 0.23 -18.00 4.26
N VAL A 42 -0.88 -17.38 4.62
CA VAL A 42 -2.18 -18.05 4.71
C VAL A 42 -2.76 -18.30 3.32
N ARG A 43 -2.81 -17.28 2.46
CA ARG A 43 -3.50 -17.35 1.16
C ARG A 43 -2.76 -18.21 0.14
N ASP A 44 -1.48 -17.93 -0.07
CA ASP A 44 -0.68 -18.53 -1.14
C ASP A 44 0.23 -19.63 -0.60
N GLY A 45 0.79 -19.39 0.58
CA GLY A 45 1.52 -20.39 1.35
C GLY A 45 0.62 -21.52 1.83
N GLN A 46 -0.69 -21.29 1.98
CA GLN A 46 -1.64 -22.25 2.54
C GLN A 46 -1.17 -22.80 3.90
N MET A 47 -0.42 -21.98 4.65
CA MET A 47 -0.03 -22.24 6.04
C MET A 47 -1.24 -22.03 6.94
N LYS A 48 -1.44 -22.92 7.90
CA LYS A 48 -2.50 -22.74 8.89
C LYS A 48 -2.23 -21.50 9.73
N GLY A 49 -3.28 -20.71 10.00
CA GLY A 49 -3.15 -19.46 10.77
C GLY A 49 -2.54 -19.67 12.17
N GLU A 50 -2.81 -20.81 12.81
CA GLU A 50 -2.21 -21.19 14.10
C GLU A 50 -0.68 -21.32 14.10
N HIS A 51 -0.06 -21.42 12.91
CA HIS A 51 1.40 -21.46 12.72
C HIS A 51 2.02 -20.10 12.35
N VAL A 52 1.21 -19.04 12.25
CA VAL A 52 1.67 -17.67 11.92
C VAL A 52 1.61 -16.82 13.18
N HIS A 53 2.78 -16.44 13.69
CA HIS A 53 2.92 -15.68 14.93
C HIS A 53 3.42 -14.26 14.61
N VAL A 54 2.55 -13.26 14.78
CA VAL A 54 2.92 -11.84 14.66
C VAL A 54 3.24 -11.29 16.04
N LEU A 55 4.43 -10.71 16.19
CA LEU A 55 4.97 -10.24 17.47
C LEU A 55 5.01 -8.72 17.48
N GLU A 56 4.02 -8.08 18.10
CA GLU A 56 3.94 -6.63 18.25
C GLU A 56 4.39 -6.19 19.65
N LYS A 57 5.12 -5.08 19.72
CA LYS A 57 5.55 -4.45 20.97
C LYS A 57 4.47 -3.54 21.56
N GLY A 58 3.75 -2.82 20.70
CA GLY A 58 2.66 -1.92 21.09
C GLY A 58 1.34 -2.64 21.37
N ASP A 59 0.36 -1.86 21.83
CA ASP A 59 -0.97 -2.39 22.18
C ASP A 59 -1.88 -2.62 20.97
N LEU A 60 -1.56 -1.99 19.84
CA LEU A 60 -2.35 -2.02 18.60
C LEU A 60 -1.49 -2.40 17.40
N PRO A 61 -2.05 -3.15 16.43
CA PRO A 61 -1.37 -3.42 15.18
C PRO A 61 -1.41 -2.24 14.21
N GLY A 62 -0.65 -2.35 13.11
CA GLY A 62 -0.72 -1.43 11.97
C GLY A 62 0.55 -0.64 11.72
N GLY A 63 1.48 -0.58 12.68
CA GLY A 63 2.74 0.15 12.51
C GLY A 63 2.45 1.59 12.11
N ALA A 64 3.05 2.10 11.03
CA ALA A 64 2.86 3.47 10.54
C ALA A 64 1.49 3.78 9.90
N CYS A 65 0.60 2.79 9.75
CA CYS A 65 -0.75 2.97 9.20
C CYS A 65 -1.80 3.23 10.31
N ASP A 66 -1.47 4.07 11.29
CA ASP A 66 -2.39 4.42 12.38
C ASP A 66 -3.42 5.48 11.98
N GLY A 67 -4.46 5.54 12.81
CA GLY A 67 -5.46 6.59 12.90
C GLY A 67 -6.29 6.29 14.14
N TYR A 68 -6.11 7.07 15.21
CA TYR A 68 -6.70 6.73 16.51
C TYR A 68 -7.18 7.96 17.28
N LYS A 69 -8.22 7.79 18.10
CA LYS A 69 -8.72 8.82 19.01
C LYS A 69 -8.14 8.60 20.40
N PHE A 70 -7.21 9.46 20.79
CA PHE A 70 -6.65 9.49 22.14
C PHE A 70 -7.51 10.35 23.06
N GLU A 71 -7.94 9.83 24.22
CA GLU A 71 -8.90 10.50 25.11
C GLU A 71 -8.49 11.94 25.50
N ASN A 72 -7.21 12.15 25.79
CA ASN A 72 -6.68 13.43 26.26
C ASN A 72 -6.04 14.31 25.16
N LEU A 73 -6.10 13.89 23.90
CA LEU A 73 -5.44 14.58 22.78
C LEU A 73 -6.36 14.79 21.56
N GLY A 74 -7.25 13.84 21.27
CA GLY A 74 -8.15 13.86 20.12
C GLY A 74 -7.79 12.85 19.04
N TYR A 75 -8.29 13.06 17.82
CA TYR A 75 -7.96 12.24 16.66
C TYR A 75 -6.54 12.54 16.18
N VAL A 76 -5.73 11.49 16.04
CA VAL A 76 -4.35 11.58 15.59
C VAL A 76 -4.13 10.59 14.45
N MET A 77 -3.43 11.05 13.43
CA MET A 77 -2.94 10.26 12.31
C MET A 77 -1.53 10.72 11.99
N ARG A 78 -0.53 9.82 12.01
CA ARG A 78 0.87 10.20 11.73
C ARG A 78 1.10 10.67 10.29
N GLY A 79 0.25 10.25 9.35
CA GLY A 79 0.31 10.70 7.97
C GLY A 79 -0.78 10.08 7.11
N GLY A 80 -1.19 10.80 6.07
CA GLY A 80 -1.99 10.26 4.99
C GLY A 80 -1.17 9.29 4.14
N ARG A 81 -1.86 8.39 3.42
CA ARG A 81 -1.24 7.50 2.45
C ARG A 81 -1.86 7.80 1.09
N GLU A 82 -1.01 8.14 0.13
CA GLU A 82 -1.40 8.25 -1.27
C GLU A 82 -1.15 6.89 -1.92
N MET A 83 -2.11 6.43 -2.73
CA MET A 83 -2.09 5.11 -3.36
C MET A 83 -2.37 5.28 -4.84
N ASP A 84 -1.70 4.48 -5.66
CA ASP A 84 -1.79 4.55 -7.12
C ASP A 84 -2.30 3.21 -7.70
N ASN A 85 -2.85 3.24 -8.92
CA ASN A 85 -3.37 2.05 -9.58
C ASN A 85 -2.27 1.01 -9.90
N HIS A 86 -1.01 1.42 -10.01
CA HIS A 86 0.13 0.52 -10.25
C HIS A 86 0.84 0.05 -8.97
N PHE A 87 0.16 0.06 -7.83
CA PHE A 87 0.62 -0.67 -6.64
C PHE A 87 0.29 -2.16 -6.78
N GLU A 88 0.90 -2.81 -7.78
CA GLU A 88 0.56 -4.15 -8.29
C GLU A 88 0.41 -5.21 -7.18
N VAL A 89 1.42 -5.33 -6.29
CA VAL A 89 1.43 -6.31 -5.19
C VAL A 89 0.37 -5.97 -4.13
N MET A 90 0.13 -4.69 -3.89
CA MET A 90 -0.84 -4.26 -2.90
C MET A 90 -2.27 -4.56 -3.35
N TRP A 91 -2.58 -4.35 -4.63
CA TRP A 91 -3.89 -4.68 -5.18
C TRP A 91 -4.11 -6.19 -5.35
N ASP A 92 -3.04 -6.95 -5.63
CA ASP A 92 -3.09 -8.41 -5.54
C ASP A 92 -3.46 -8.89 -4.12
N LEU A 93 -2.95 -8.24 -3.08
CA LEU A 93 -3.33 -8.53 -1.70
C LEU A 93 -4.78 -8.12 -1.41
N PHE A 94 -5.12 -6.85 -1.59
CA PHE A 94 -6.40 -6.30 -1.10
C PHE A 94 -7.64 -6.81 -1.82
N ARG A 95 -7.52 -7.36 -3.04
CA ARG A 95 -8.65 -8.08 -3.68
C ARG A 95 -9.09 -9.35 -2.93
N SER A 96 -8.24 -9.84 -2.01
CA SER A 96 -8.51 -11.03 -1.20
C SER A 96 -8.87 -10.73 0.26
N ILE A 97 -8.84 -9.46 0.66
CA ILE A 97 -9.19 -9.02 2.01
C ILE A 97 -10.63 -8.54 1.97
N PRO A 98 -11.56 -9.13 2.75
CA PRO A 98 -12.94 -8.65 2.82
C PRO A 98 -13.02 -7.21 3.34
N SER A 99 -13.93 -6.43 2.79
CA SER A 99 -14.31 -5.13 3.34
C SER A 99 -14.95 -5.31 4.72
N ILE A 100 -14.73 -4.33 5.58
CA ILE A 100 -15.37 -4.23 6.91
C ILE A 100 -16.67 -3.43 6.87
N GLU A 101 -16.90 -2.65 5.81
CA GLU A 101 -18.07 -1.79 5.65
C GLU A 101 -19.16 -2.50 4.83
N THR A 102 -18.76 -3.31 3.84
CA THR A 102 -19.68 -3.93 2.88
C THR A 102 -19.48 -5.45 2.82
N GLU A 103 -20.51 -6.21 3.21
CA GLU A 103 -20.48 -7.67 3.17
C GLU A 103 -20.32 -8.22 1.73
N GLY A 104 -19.44 -9.21 1.56
CA GLY A 104 -19.22 -9.88 0.28
C GLY A 104 -18.36 -9.10 -0.72
N VAL A 105 -17.81 -7.95 -0.32
CA VAL A 105 -16.98 -7.07 -1.16
C VAL A 105 -15.54 -7.09 -0.65
N SER A 106 -14.55 -6.97 -1.54
CA SER A 106 -13.14 -6.85 -1.11
C SER A 106 -12.75 -5.39 -0.84
N VAL A 107 -11.66 -5.18 -0.10
CA VAL A 107 -11.08 -3.84 0.10
C VAL A 107 -10.74 -3.19 -1.25
N LEU A 108 -10.27 -3.95 -2.24
CA LEU A 108 -10.01 -3.42 -3.59
C LEU A 108 -11.30 -2.92 -4.24
N ASP A 109 -12.39 -3.68 -4.18
CA ASP A 109 -13.64 -3.31 -4.84
C ASP A 109 -14.19 -1.99 -4.28
N GLU A 110 -14.22 -1.87 -2.96
CA GLU A 110 -14.69 -0.67 -2.28
C GLU A 110 -13.80 0.54 -2.59
N TYR A 111 -12.48 0.37 -2.53
CA TYR A 111 -11.52 1.41 -2.90
C TYR A 111 -11.70 1.85 -4.36
N TYR A 112 -11.92 0.89 -5.26
CA TYR A 112 -12.10 1.13 -6.69
C TYR A 112 -13.40 1.90 -6.99
N TRP A 113 -14.52 1.51 -6.37
CA TRP A 113 -15.80 2.20 -6.56
C TRP A 113 -15.74 3.62 -6.03
N LEU A 114 -15.23 3.80 -4.79
CA LEU A 114 -15.11 5.12 -4.18
C LEU A 114 -14.28 6.08 -5.04
N ASN A 115 -13.10 5.65 -5.50
CA ASN A 115 -12.23 6.52 -6.30
C ASN A 115 -12.76 6.78 -7.73
N LYS A 116 -13.77 6.02 -8.18
CA LYS A 116 -14.51 6.32 -9.41
C LYS A 116 -15.66 7.28 -9.19
N GLU A 117 -16.34 7.17 -8.05
CA GLU A 117 -17.44 8.05 -7.66
C GLU A 117 -16.93 9.44 -7.27
N ASP A 118 -15.80 9.51 -6.57
CA ASP A 118 -15.13 10.74 -6.15
C ASP A 118 -13.65 10.73 -6.60
N PRO A 119 -13.37 11.06 -7.88
CA PRO A 119 -12.00 11.06 -8.38
C PRO A 119 -11.17 12.17 -7.74
N ASN A 120 -10.01 11.82 -7.20
CA ASN A 120 -9.13 12.77 -6.53
C ASN A 120 -8.40 13.70 -7.52
N TYR A 121 -8.50 15.02 -7.29
CA TYR A 121 -7.71 16.05 -7.97
C TYR A 121 -7.52 17.27 -7.06
N SER A 122 -6.52 18.10 -7.35
CA SER A 122 -6.24 19.32 -6.58
C SER A 122 -6.74 20.56 -7.32
N LEU A 123 -7.54 21.38 -6.63
CA LEU A 123 -7.97 22.70 -7.12
C LEU A 123 -6.93 23.80 -6.87
N CYS A 124 -6.04 23.62 -5.90
CA CYS A 124 -4.95 24.54 -5.57
C CYS A 124 -3.82 23.73 -4.94
N ARG A 125 -2.72 23.55 -5.69
CA ARG A 125 -1.64 22.66 -5.28
C ARG A 125 -0.60 23.32 -4.38
N ALA A 126 -0.41 24.63 -4.55
CA ALA A 126 0.60 25.42 -3.86
C ALA A 126 0.08 26.83 -3.60
N THR A 127 0.45 27.38 -2.44
CA THR A 127 0.10 28.74 -2.05
C THR A 127 1.34 29.51 -1.61
N VAL A 128 1.35 30.82 -1.87
CA VAL A 128 2.38 31.78 -1.43
C VAL A 128 1.71 32.91 -0.65
N ASN A 129 2.53 33.81 -0.07
CA ASN A 129 2.04 35.06 0.52
C ASN A 129 0.86 34.91 1.50
N ARG A 130 0.89 33.85 2.34
CA ARG A 130 -0.15 33.51 3.33
C ARG A 130 -1.49 33.09 2.69
N GLY A 131 -1.44 32.13 1.76
CA GLY A 131 -2.63 31.44 1.24
C GLY A 131 -3.12 31.93 -0.13
N GLN A 132 -2.38 32.81 -0.80
CA GLN A 132 -2.65 33.18 -2.19
C GLN A 132 -2.21 32.05 -3.10
N ASP A 133 -2.98 31.78 -4.17
CA ASP A 133 -2.58 30.79 -5.17
C ASP A 133 -1.20 31.15 -5.74
N ALA A 134 -0.31 30.14 -5.80
CA ALA A 134 1.00 30.29 -6.38
C ALA A 134 0.97 30.44 -7.91
N HIS A 135 -0.17 30.21 -8.57
CA HIS A 135 -0.35 30.30 -10.02
C HIS A 135 0.69 29.50 -10.80
N THR A 136 0.95 28.26 -10.36
CA THR A 136 1.85 27.35 -11.08
C THR A 136 1.24 26.83 -12.39
N ASP A 137 -0.07 27.02 -12.60
CA ASP A 137 -0.81 26.69 -13.82
C ASP A 137 -0.59 25.24 -14.32
N GLY A 138 -0.34 24.31 -13.40
CA GLY A 138 -0.04 22.92 -13.72
C GLY A 138 1.29 22.70 -14.47
N LYS A 139 2.16 23.71 -14.54
CA LYS A 139 3.46 23.63 -15.20
C LYS A 139 4.54 23.20 -14.20
N PHE A 140 5.47 22.39 -14.69
CA PHE A 140 6.66 22.03 -13.90
C PHE A 140 7.69 23.17 -13.82
N ASP A 141 7.72 24.05 -14.82
CA ASP A 141 8.67 25.18 -14.94
C ASP A 141 10.15 24.79 -14.73
N ILE A 142 10.51 23.59 -15.21
CA ILE A 142 11.87 23.07 -15.12
C ILE A 142 12.72 23.61 -16.28
N SER A 143 13.92 24.11 -15.96
CA SER A 143 14.89 24.52 -16.98
C SER A 143 15.45 23.33 -17.78
N ASP A 144 15.97 23.57 -18.98
CA ASP A 144 16.66 22.55 -19.78
C ASP A 144 17.78 21.86 -18.98
N LYS A 145 18.52 22.64 -18.19
CA LYS A 145 19.56 22.09 -17.31
C LYS A 145 18.96 21.13 -16.27
N GLY A 146 17.87 21.51 -15.61
CA GLY A 146 17.19 20.66 -14.63
C GLY A 146 16.61 19.40 -15.25
N ALA A 147 16.03 19.49 -16.45
CA ALA A 147 15.57 18.34 -17.20
C ALA A 147 16.72 17.37 -17.50
N MET A 148 17.88 17.89 -17.92
CA MET A 148 19.08 17.07 -18.17
C MET A 148 19.64 16.43 -16.89
N GLU A 149 19.51 17.08 -15.73
CA GLU A 149 19.89 16.51 -14.44
C GLU A 149 18.99 15.33 -14.06
N ILE A 150 17.67 15.43 -14.29
CA ILE A 150 16.73 14.30 -14.12
C ILE A 150 17.09 13.15 -15.06
N MET A 151 17.36 13.43 -16.34
CA MET A 151 17.74 12.39 -17.30
C MET A 151 19.06 11.73 -16.92
N LYS A 152 20.04 12.49 -16.43
CA LYS A 152 21.30 11.95 -15.94
C LYS A 152 21.05 11.00 -14.77
N LEU A 153 20.23 11.37 -13.80
CA LEU A 153 19.86 10.50 -12.69
C LEU A 153 19.20 9.21 -13.20
N PHE A 154 18.23 9.31 -14.11
CA PHE A 154 17.53 8.16 -14.68
C PHE A 154 18.46 7.18 -15.41
N PHE A 155 19.45 7.67 -16.15
CA PHE A 155 20.42 6.84 -16.87
C PHE A 155 21.64 6.44 -16.02
N THR A 156 21.74 6.90 -14.77
CA THR A 156 22.84 6.50 -13.90
C THR A 156 22.67 5.02 -13.58
N PRO A 157 23.64 4.15 -13.90
CA PRO A 157 23.56 2.75 -13.54
C PRO A 157 23.49 2.59 -12.03
N ASN A 158 22.74 1.60 -11.55
CA ASN A 158 22.88 1.14 -10.18
C ASN A 158 24.28 0.52 -10.03
N GLU A 159 25.02 0.92 -8.99
CA GLU A 159 26.28 0.27 -8.59
C GLU A 159 26.06 -1.16 -8.11
#